data_AF-A0A442LM05-F1
#
_entry.id   AF-A0A442LM05-F1
#
_cell.length_a   1.000
_cell.length_b   1.000
_cell.length_c   1.000
_cell.angle_alpha   90.00
_cell.angle_beta   90.00
_cell.angle_gamma   90.00
#
_symmetry.space_group_name_H-M   'P 1'
#
loop_
_entity.id
_entity.type
_entity.pdbx_description
1 polymer ?
#
loop_
_entity_poly.entity_id
_entity_poly.type
_entity_poly.pdbx_seq_one_letter_code
_entity_poly.pdbx_strand_id
1 'polypeptide(L)'
;MRQIDRRPFVFALVLYLLAWLLGFPIRAQSAPLKDVECTLILDAASGETLYRQGVCDQRFSPASTFKVPLSLIGYDAGILIDEHTPAWDYKAEFNAVKRDQKTVDPTIWEKDSVLWFSQEITRRLGSERFAGYVSKFDYGNTDVSGNAGQNDGLTRSWVNSSLRISPVEQVNFLRRLLARKLPVSDKAYAMAEAILPTFQAGGWTVQGKTGTTGLRNDADKVNRSLGWFVGWAQSDGRKIVFAHLVVDTKRSDTPKGLRTRAMFMKELPNLVKQN
;
A
#
# COMPACT_ATOMS: atom_id res chain seq x y z
N MET A 1 -27.20 -44.79 62.19
CA MET A 1 -26.70 -43.49 61.69
C MET A 1 -25.66 -43.76 60.61
N ARG A 2 -25.99 -43.59 59.32
CA ARG A 2 -25.01 -43.72 58.22
C ARG A 2 -24.39 -42.35 57.96
N GLN A 3 -23.08 -42.22 58.20
CA GLN A 3 -22.29 -41.06 57.80
C GLN A 3 -22.22 -41.03 56.26
N ILE A 4 -22.80 -39.99 55.67
CA ILE A 4 -22.64 -39.71 54.25
C ILE A 4 -21.25 -39.09 54.08
N ASP A 5 -20.36 -39.80 53.40
CA ASP A 5 -19.03 -39.31 53.06
C ASP A 5 -19.17 -38.15 52.06
N ARG A 6 -18.86 -36.93 52.52
CA ARG A 6 -18.98 -35.67 51.76
C ARG A 6 -17.80 -35.42 50.82
N ARG A 7 -16.75 -36.25 50.88
CA ARG A 7 -15.52 -36.11 50.08
C ARG A 7 -15.75 -36.06 48.56
N PRO A 8 -16.58 -36.91 47.91
CA PRO A 8 -16.73 -36.89 46.45
C PRO A 8 -17.43 -35.60 45.95
N PHE A 9 -18.26 -34.97 46.77
CA PHE A 9 -18.96 -33.73 46.42
C PHE A 9 -18.03 -32.51 46.40
N VAL A 10 -17.05 -32.46 47.31
CA VAL A 10 -16.07 -31.37 47.38
C VAL A 10 -15.12 -31.43 46.18
N PHE A 11 -14.68 -32.63 45.78
CA PHE A 11 -13.81 -32.79 44.62
C PHE A 11 -14.49 -32.39 43.29
N ALA A 12 -15.78 -32.73 43.12
CA ALA A 12 -16.53 -32.34 41.93
C ALA A 12 -16.72 -30.81 41.82
N LEU A 13 -16.94 -30.12 42.95
CA LEU A 13 -17.12 -28.67 42.97
C LEU A 13 -15.81 -27.91 42.66
N VAL A 14 -14.68 -28.42 43.16
CA VAL A 14 -13.34 -27.84 42.90
C VAL A 14 -12.95 -28.00 41.43
N LEU A 15 -13.22 -29.16 40.82
CA LEU A 15 -12.98 -29.39 39.39
C LEU A 15 -13.87 -28.52 38.50
N TYR A 16 -15.14 -28.31 38.88
CA TYR A 16 -16.06 -27.45 38.14
C TYR A 16 -15.65 -25.96 38.20
N LEU A 17 -15.14 -25.50 39.36
CA LEU A 17 -14.60 -24.15 39.52
C LEU A 17 -13.27 -23.94 38.78
N LEU A 18 -12.40 -24.95 38.73
CA LEU A 18 -11.16 -24.92 37.94
C LEU A 18 -11.44 -24.87 36.42
N ALA A 19 -12.47 -25.57 35.94
CA ALA A 19 -12.90 -25.52 34.54
C ALA A 19 -13.45 -24.14 34.14
N TRP A 20 -14.08 -23.41 35.07
CA TRP A 20 -14.53 -22.03 34.86
C TRP A 20 -13.38 -21.02 34.83
N LEU A 21 -12.28 -21.28 35.54
CA LEU A 21 -11.09 -20.42 35.53
C LEU A 21 -10.25 -20.56 34.25
N LEU A 22 -10.30 -21.72 33.58
CA LEU A 22 -9.60 -21.98 32.31
C LEU A 22 -10.39 -21.56 31.06
N GLY A 23 -11.68 -21.23 31.21
CA GLY A 23 -12.58 -20.82 30.11
C GLY A 23 -12.60 -19.32 29.84
N PHE A 24 -11.86 -18.50 30.59
CA PHE A 24 -11.78 -17.07 30.29
C PHE A 24 -10.97 -16.86 29.01
N PRO A 25 -11.55 -16.27 27.95
CA PRO A 25 -10.78 -15.92 26.77
C PRO A 25 -9.73 -14.92 27.22
N ILE A 26 -8.46 -15.33 27.19
CA ILE A 26 -7.35 -14.40 27.27
C ILE A 26 -7.54 -13.50 26.06
N ARG A 27 -8.06 -12.29 26.29
CA ARG A 27 -8.04 -11.21 25.30
C ARG A 27 -6.56 -11.01 25.02
N ALA A 28 -6.08 -11.58 23.91
CA ALA A 28 -4.79 -11.24 23.36
C ALA A 28 -4.83 -9.75 23.06
N GLN A 29 -4.29 -8.93 23.98
CA GLN A 29 -3.94 -7.57 23.67
C GLN A 29 -2.84 -7.67 22.62
N SER A 30 -3.17 -7.35 21.37
CA SER A 30 -2.17 -7.17 20.33
C SER A 30 -1.14 -6.17 20.85
N ALA A 31 0.11 -6.60 21.00
CA ALA A 31 1.18 -5.68 21.37
C ALA A 31 1.15 -4.49 20.40
N PRO A 32 1.30 -3.24 20.91
CA PRO A 32 1.23 -2.07 20.06
C PRO A 32 2.25 -2.22 18.93
N LEU A 33 1.80 -2.06 17.69
CA LEU A 33 2.65 -2.13 16.51
C LEU A 33 3.89 -1.25 16.77
N LYS A 34 5.10 -1.79 16.70
CA LYS A 34 6.31 -0.97 16.84
C LYS A 34 6.44 -0.05 15.62
N ASP A 35 7.28 0.99 15.74
CA ASP A 35 7.66 1.75 14.54
C ASP A 35 8.31 0.79 13.54
N VAL A 36 7.90 0.87 12.28
CA VAL A 36 8.37 0.02 11.20
C VAL A 36 8.96 0.90 10.12
N GLU A 37 10.18 0.57 9.71
CA GLU A 37 10.85 1.17 8.58
C GLU A 37 11.39 0.07 7.68
N CYS A 38 11.39 0.31 6.38
CA CYS A 38 12.07 -0.52 5.40
C CYS A 38 12.64 0.35 4.28
N THR A 39 13.86 0.03 3.85
CA THR A 39 14.42 0.45 2.58
C THR A 39 14.91 -0.80 1.86
N LEU A 40 14.36 -1.07 0.69
CA LEU A 40 14.72 -2.20 -0.15
C LEU A 40 15.00 -1.71 -1.57
N ILE A 41 16.16 -2.09 -2.10
CA ILE A 41 16.59 -1.78 -3.47
C ILE A 41 17.06 -3.07 -4.12
N LEU A 42 16.51 -3.38 -5.29
CA LEU A 42 16.93 -4.50 -6.12
C LEU A 42 17.45 -3.99 -7.47
N ASP A 43 18.39 -4.72 -8.05
CA ASP A 43 18.65 -4.60 -9.48
C ASP A 43 17.38 -5.01 -10.27
N ALA A 44 16.97 -4.18 -11.23
CA ALA A 44 15.67 -4.38 -11.88
C ALA A 44 15.65 -5.66 -12.73
N ALA A 45 16.75 -5.95 -13.43
CA ALA A 45 16.86 -7.07 -14.36
C ALA A 45 17.08 -8.40 -13.61
N SER A 46 18.19 -8.52 -12.89
CA SER A 46 18.59 -9.75 -12.19
C SER A 46 17.72 -10.03 -10.97
N GLY A 47 17.27 -8.99 -10.26
CA GLY A 47 16.59 -9.13 -8.97
C GLY A 47 17.53 -9.30 -7.79
N GLU A 48 18.84 -9.13 -8.00
CA GLU A 48 19.81 -9.10 -6.92
C GLU A 48 19.45 -8.02 -5.90
N THR A 49 19.56 -8.34 -4.61
CA THR A 49 19.35 -7.37 -3.54
C THR A 49 20.59 -6.50 -3.40
N LEU A 50 20.46 -5.23 -3.79
CA LEU A 50 21.54 -4.25 -3.70
C LEU A 50 21.58 -3.59 -2.32
N TYR A 51 20.41 -3.44 -1.69
CA TYR A 51 20.28 -2.86 -0.37
C TYR A 51 19.02 -3.36 0.32
N ARG A 52 19.13 -3.70 1.62
CA ARG A 52 17.99 -4.04 2.47
C ARG A 52 18.24 -3.62 3.91
N GLN A 53 17.39 -2.76 4.45
CA GLN A 53 17.39 -2.39 5.86
C GLN A 53 15.95 -2.35 6.39
N GLY A 54 15.74 -2.84 7.62
CA GLY A 54 14.45 -2.77 8.31
C GLY A 54 13.53 -3.97 8.04
N VAL A 55 12.25 -3.83 8.38
CA VAL A 55 11.23 -4.89 8.28
C VAL A 55 10.49 -4.77 6.95
N CYS A 56 10.93 -5.54 5.96
CA CYS A 56 10.47 -5.41 4.58
C CYS A 56 9.43 -6.45 4.13
N ASP A 57 9.08 -7.41 4.99
CA ASP A 57 8.13 -8.49 4.67
C ASP A 57 6.72 -8.25 5.23
N GLN A 58 6.56 -7.21 6.05
CA GLN A 58 5.27 -6.87 6.65
C GLN A 58 4.38 -6.10 5.66
N ARG A 59 3.14 -6.54 5.50
CA ARG A 59 2.17 -5.90 4.60
C ARG A 59 1.47 -4.70 5.26
N PHE A 60 1.34 -3.61 4.52
CA PHE A 60 0.59 -2.42 4.90
C PHE A 60 -0.32 -1.97 3.76
N SER A 61 -1.22 -1.04 4.03
CA SER A 61 -2.03 -0.42 2.97
C SER A 61 -1.11 0.26 1.95
N PRO A 62 -1.31 0.06 0.62
CA PRO A 62 -0.49 0.72 -0.40
C PRO A 62 -0.74 2.25 -0.45
N ALA A 63 -1.92 2.70 -0.03
CA ALA A 63 -2.32 4.10 -0.14
C ALA A 63 -2.18 4.57 -1.60
N SER A 64 -1.67 5.78 -1.83
CA SER A 64 -1.54 6.33 -3.19
C SER A 64 -0.49 5.62 -4.06
N THR A 65 0.33 4.70 -3.55
CA THR A 65 1.19 3.87 -4.42
C THR A 65 0.39 2.93 -5.31
N PHE A 66 -0.85 2.60 -4.91
CA PHE A 66 -1.76 1.80 -5.72
C PHE A 66 -2.17 2.47 -7.04
N LYS A 67 -1.89 3.76 -7.22
CA LYS A 67 -2.09 4.42 -8.52
C LYS A 67 -1.23 3.80 -9.63
N VAL A 68 -0.04 3.24 -9.29
CA VAL A 68 0.83 2.56 -10.25
C VAL A 68 0.17 1.32 -10.89
N PRO A 69 -0.34 0.32 -10.14
CA PRO A 69 -1.13 -0.74 -10.77
C PRO A 69 -2.44 -0.23 -11.36
N LEU A 70 -3.09 0.78 -10.75
CA LEU A 70 -4.37 1.29 -11.26
C LEU A 70 -4.22 2.00 -12.62
N SER A 71 -3.07 2.62 -12.92
CA SER A 71 -2.83 3.24 -14.22
C SER A 71 -2.71 2.17 -15.32
N LEU A 72 -1.94 1.10 -15.08
CA LEU A 72 -1.90 -0.06 -15.98
C LEU A 72 -3.31 -0.61 -16.26
N ILE A 73 -4.11 -0.78 -15.21
CA ILE A 73 -5.50 -1.25 -15.32
C ILE A 73 -6.35 -0.28 -16.13
N GLY A 74 -6.26 1.01 -15.85
CA GLY A 74 -7.06 2.05 -16.52
C GLY A 74 -6.78 2.13 -18.02
N TYR A 75 -5.50 2.07 -18.40
CA TYR A 75 -5.10 2.07 -19.82
C TYR A 75 -5.44 0.76 -20.52
N ASP A 76 -5.22 -0.39 -19.88
CA ASP A 76 -5.58 -1.70 -20.45
C ASP A 76 -7.09 -1.85 -20.66
N ALA A 77 -7.88 -1.32 -19.73
CA ALA A 77 -9.33 -1.32 -19.82
C ALA A 77 -9.90 -0.29 -20.82
N GLY A 78 -9.06 0.58 -21.40
CA GLY A 78 -9.47 1.68 -22.29
C GLY A 78 -10.22 2.82 -21.59
N ILE A 79 -10.17 2.89 -20.26
CA ILE A 79 -10.76 3.99 -19.47
C ILE A 79 -9.87 5.22 -19.57
N LEU A 80 -8.56 5.01 -19.54
CA LEU A 80 -7.53 6.01 -19.79
C LEU A 80 -7.02 5.83 -21.23
N ILE A 81 -6.77 6.92 -21.93
CA ILE A 81 -6.46 6.92 -23.36
C ILE A 81 -5.00 7.31 -23.60
N ASP A 82 -4.56 8.43 -23.05
CA ASP A 82 -3.20 8.96 -23.15
C ASP A 82 -2.84 9.72 -21.86
N GLU A 83 -1.79 10.53 -21.86
CA GLU A 83 -1.31 11.28 -20.70
C GLU A 83 -2.29 12.35 -20.21
N HIS A 84 -3.18 12.84 -21.08
CA HIS A 84 -4.09 13.97 -20.82
C HIS A 84 -5.57 13.62 -21.05
N THR A 85 -5.86 12.40 -21.48
CA THR A 85 -7.20 11.94 -21.83
C THR A 85 -7.57 10.67 -21.06
N PRO A 86 -8.73 10.64 -20.36
CA PRO A 86 -9.72 11.72 -20.26
C PRO A 86 -9.34 12.78 -19.21
N ALA A 87 -9.80 14.01 -19.43
CA ALA A 87 -9.86 15.03 -18.41
C ALA A 87 -11.27 15.04 -17.78
N TRP A 88 -11.38 14.79 -16.48
CA TRP A 88 -12.65 14.80 -15.76
C TRP A 88 -12.75 16.02 -14.86
N ASP A 89 -13.93 16.64 -14.84
CA ASP A 89 -14.21 17.72 -13.91
C ASP A 89 -14.55 17.20 -12.51
N TYR A 90 -14.13 17.95 -11.51
CA TYR A 90 -14.52 17.70 -10.13
C TYR A 90 -16.03 17.89 -9.96
N LYS A 91 -16.65 16.99 -9.18
CA LYS A 91 -18.03 17.11 -8.74
C LYS A 91 -18.12 17.14 -7.22
N ALA A 92 -19.04 17.93 -6.68
CA ALA A 92 -19.13 18.18 -5.24
C ALA A 92 -19.32 16.90 -4.42
N GLU A 93 -20.03 15.90 -4.96
CA GLU A 93 -20.25 14.59 -4.35
C GLU A 93 -18.96 13.76 -4.17
N PHE A 94 -17.86 14.11 -4.84
CA PHE A 94 -16.57 13.45 -4.63
C PHE A 94 -15.94 13.83 -3.29
N ASN A 95 -16.40 14.93 -2.66
CA ASN A 95 -15.94 15.39 -1.34
C ASN A 95 -14.40 15.43 -1.21
N ALA A 96 -13.75 15.99 -2.23
CA ALA A 96 -12.30 16.07 -2.27
C ALA A 96 -11.77 17.26 -1.45
N VAL A 97 -10.52 17.19 -1.02
CA VAL A 97 -9.82 18.33 -0.42
C VAL A 97 -9.74 19.49 -1.42
N LYS A 98 -9.79 20.74 -0.93
CA LYS A 98 -9.87 21.95 -1.77
C LYS A 98 -8.84 21.99 -2.91
N ARG A 99 -7.61 21.55 -2.66
CA ARG A 99 -6.51 21.50 -3.67
C ARG A 99 -6.85 20.61 -4.88
N ASP A 100 -7.68 19.58 -4.67
CA ASP A 100 -8.00 18.57 -5.66
C ASP A 100 -9.37 18.84 -6.35
N GLN A 101 -10.05 19.93 -6.00
CA GLN A 101 -11.33 20.35 -6.59
C GLN A 101 -11.09 21.10 -7.91
N LYS A 102 -10.68 20.38 -8.93
CA LYS A 102 -10.33 20.91 -10.26
C LYS A 102 -10.52 19.83 -11.33
N THR A 103 -10.45 20.22 -12.59
CA THR A 103 -10.30 19.28 -13.71
C THR A 103 -8.98 18.52 -13.58
N VAL A 104 -9.02 17.20 -13.74
CA VAL A 104 -7.88 16.31 -13.58
C VAL A 104 -7.81 15.36 -14.76
N ASP A 105 -6.61 15.23 -15.31
CA ASP A 105 -6.21 14.24 -16.31
C ASP A 105 -5.26 13.20 -15.69
N PRO A 106 -4.82 12.15 -16.42
CA PRO A 106 -3.93 11.13 -15.88
C PRO A 106 -2.59 11.67 -15.35
N THR A 107 -2.00 12.66 -16.01
CA THR A 107 -0.75 13.30 -15.57
C THR A 107 -0.91 14.04 -14.23
N ILE A 108 -1.95 14.86 -14.11
CA ILE A 108 -2.30 15.58 -12.87
C ILE A 108 -2.66 14.59 -11.78
N TRP A 109 -3.39 13.53 -12.11
CA TRP A 109 -3.81 12.48 -11.18
C TRP A 109 -2.62 11.86 -10.45
N GLU A 110 -1.58 11.48 -11.19
CA GLU A 110 -0.38 10.88 -10.60
C GLU A 110 0.51 11.91 -9.88
N LYS A 111 0.73 13.07 -10.51
CA LYS A 111 1.53 14.18 -9.97
C LYS A 111 0.98 14.67 -8.63
N ASP A 112 -0.30 14.99 -8.58
CA ASP A 112 -0.94 15.58 -7.41
C ASP A 112 -1.55 14.52 -6.48
N SER A 113 -1.58 13.26 -6.92
CA SER A 113 -2.10 12.13 -6.16
C SER A 113 -3.60 12.19 -5.88
N VAL A 114 -4.37 12.68 -6.86
CA VAL A 114 -5.81 12.95 -6.74
C VAL A 114 -6.60 11.68 -6.42
N LEU A 115 -7.22 11.61 -5.24
CA LEU A 115 -7.93 10.39 -4.81
C LEU A 115 -9.20 10.14 -5.61
N TRP A 116 -10.02 11.16 -5.84
CA TRP A 116 -11.33 11.00 -6.48
C TRP A 116 -11.22 10.49 -7.92
N PHE A 117 -10.16 10.86 -8.65
CA PHE A 117 -9.90 10.35 -10.00
C PHE A 117 -9.64 8.84 -9.99
N SER A 118 -8.90 8.35 -8.99
CA SER A 118 -8.68 6.90 -8.77
C SER A 118 -10.00 6.17 -8.54
N GLN A 119 -10.88 6.76 -7.73
CA GLN A 119 -12.19 6.19 -7.40
C GLN A 119 -13.12 6.19 -8.62
N GLU A 120 -12.97 7.15 -9.51
CA GLU A 120 -13.73 7.20 -10.74
C GLU A 120 -13.27 6.14 -11.76
N ILE A 121 -11.96 5.89 -11.87
CA ILE A 121 -11.42 4.77 -12.67
C ILE A 121 -12.04 3.45 -12.20
N THR A 122 -12.00 3.17 -10.90
CA THR A 122 -12.50 1.90 -10.35
C THR A 122 -14.02 1.78 -10.44
N ARG A 123 -14.79 2.87 -10.30
CA ARG A 123 -16.24 2.87 -10.55
C ARG A 123 -16.58 2.50 -12.00
N ARG A 124 -15.88 3.11 -12.97
CA ARG A 124 -16.07 2.80 -14.41
C ARG A 124 -15.64 1.38 -14.77
N LEU A 125 -14.62 0.88 -14.08
CA LEU A 125 -14.13 -0.49 -14.26
C LEU A 125 -15.12 -1.54 -13.74
N GLY A 126 -15.78 -1.26 -12.61
CA GLY A 126 -16.66 -2.19 -11.92
C GLY A 126 -15.91 -3.17 -11.00
N SER A 127 -16.60 -3.71 -10.00
CA SER A 127 -16.01 -4.52 -8.92
C SER A 127 -15.36 -5.81 -9.41
N GLU A 128 -16.02 -6.53 -10.31
CA GLU A 128 -15.53 -7.81 -10.84
C GLU A 128 -14.21 -7.64 -11.59
N ARG A 129 -14.16 -6.72 -12.56
CA ARG A 129 -12.94 -6.43 -13.32
C ARG A 129 -11.84 -5.90 -12.41
N PHE A 130 -12.18 -5.03 -11.45
CA PHE A 130 -11.21 -4.50 -10.50
C PHE A 130 -10.52 -5.60 -9.69
N ALA A 131 -11.31 -6.50 -9.08
CA ALA A 131 -10.77 -7.66 -8.36
C ALA A 131 -9.97 -8.58 -9.28
N GLY A 132 -10.46 -8.83 -10.50
CA GLY A 132 -9.79 -9.65 -11.50
C GLY A 132 -8.41 -9.14 -11.88
N TYR A 133 -8.25 -7.84 -12.12
CA TYR A 133 -6.92 -7.26 -12.40
C TYR A 133 -5.97 -7.34 -11.21
N VAL A 134 -6.44 -6.98 -10.01
CA VAL A 134 -5.61 -7.01 -8.80
C VAL A 134 -5.13 -8.43 -8.49
N SER A 135 -5.99 -9.43 -8.72
CA SER A 135 -5.65 -10.85 -8.62
C SER A 135 -4.65 -11.27 -9.70
N LYS A 136 -4.87 -10.92 -10.98
CA LYS A 136 -3.94 -11.21 -12.10
C LYS A 136 -2.55 -10.58 -11.90
N PHE A 137 -2.49 -9.45 -11.22
CA PHE A 137 -1.23 -8.80 -10.86
C PHE A 137 -0.57 -9.45 -9.66
N ASP A 138 -1.23 -10.34 -8.93
CA ASP A 138 -0.75 -10.89 -7.66
C ASP A 138 -0.28 -9.75 -6.74
N TYR A 139 -1.13 -8.73 -6.59
CA TYR A 139 -0.77 -7.51 -5.88
C TYR A 139 -1.06 -7.64 -4.39
N GLY A 140 -0.05 -8.08 -3.63
CA GLY A 140 -0.11 -8.21 -2.18
C GLY A 140 -1.09 -9.31 -1.73
N ASN A 141 -2.04 -8.98 -0.85
CA ASN A 141 -3.08 -9.91 -0.44
C ASN A 141 -4.27 -10.00 -1.42
N THR A 142 -4.27 -9.19 -2.48
CA THR A 142 -5.32 -9.13 -3.52
C THR A 142 -6.74 -8.76 -3.04
N ASP A 143 -6.88 -8.40 -1.77
CA ASP A 143 -8.19 -8.17 -1.14
C ASP A 143 -8.67 -6.74 -1.40
N VAL A 144 -9.63 -6.61 -2.31
CA VAL A 144 -10.27 -5.34 -2.66
C VAL A 144 -11.70 -5.19 -2.11
N SER A 145 -12.06 -5.97 -1.09
CA SER A 145 -13.41 -5.95 -0.51
C SER A 145 -13.78 -4.62 0.15
N GLY A 146 -12.79 -3.87 0.65
CA GLY A 146 -13.01 -2.62 1.37
C GLY A 146 -13.24 -2.84 2.88
N ASN A 147 -13.94 -1.91 3.51
CA ASN A 147 -14.25 -1.97 4.93
C ASN A 147 -15.45 -2.89 5.17
N ALA A 148 -15.37 -3.73 6.20
CA ALA A 148 -16.40 -4.69 6.53
C ALA A 148 -17.78 -4.01 6.66
N GLY A 149 -18.76 -4.49 5.89
CA GLY A 149 -20.13 -3.99 5.89
C GLY A 149 -20.38 -2.65 5.18
N GLN A 150 -19.36 -2.02 4.59
CA GLN A 150 -19.50 -0.69 3.98
C GLN A 150 -19.67 -0.70 2.46
N ASN A 151 -19.45 -1.84 1.79
CA ASN A 151 -19.53 -1.98 0.32
C ASN A 151 -18.71 -0.91 -0.44
N ASP A 152 -17.55 -0.54 0.10
CA ASP A 152 -16.73 0.57 -0.38
C ASP A 152 -15.43 0.12 -1.07
N GLY A 153 -15.31 -1.18 -1.41
CA GLY A 153 -14.13 -1.78 -2.03
C GLY A 153 -13.60 -1.04 -3.26
N LEU A 154 -14.50 -0.54 -4.10
CA LEU A 154 -14.15 0.27 -5.28
C LEU A 154 -13.55 1.63 -4.93
N THR A 155 -13.72 2.15 -3.72
CA THR A 155 -13.33 3.54 -3.38
C THR A 155 -12.37 3.65 -2.21
N ARG A 156 -12.23 2.60 -1.39
CA ARG A 156 -11.48 2.61 -0.13
C ARG A 156 -10.48 1.48 0.04
N SER A 157 -10.59 0.35 -0.68
CA SER A 157 -9.78 -0.85 -0.42
C SER A 157 -8.27 -0.59 -0.30
N TRP A 158 -7.72 0.33 -1.09
CA TRP A 158 -6.29 0.68 -1.08
C TRP A 158 -5.90 1.79 -0.08
N VAL A 159 -6.84 2.38 0.67
CA VAL A 159 -6.61 3.50 1.61
C VAL A 159 -6.96 3.11 3.04
N ASN A 160 -5.98 2.52 3.73
CA ASN A 160 -6.11 1.96 5.09
C ASN A 160 -7.35 1.06 5.24
N SER A 161 -7.49 0.10 4.33
CA SER A 161 -8.63 -0.81 4.31
C SER A 161 -8.14 -2.25 4.05
N SER A 162 -8.84 -3.01 3.22
CA SER A 162 -8.61 -4.44 2.96
C SER A 162 -7.29 -4.75 2.23
N LEU A 163 -6.90 -3.93 1.25
CA LEU A 163 -5.74 -4.22 0.40
C LEU A 163 -4.44 -3.94 1.15
N ARG A 164 -3.55 -4.94 1.19
CA ARG A 164 -2.27 -4.89 1.91
C ARG A 164 -1.15 -5.45 1.04
N ILE A 165 0.00 -4.78 1.03
CA ILE A 165 1.20 -5.17 0.30
C ILE A 165 2.46 -4.84 1.11
N SER A 166 3.50 -5.67 1.04
CA SER A 166 4.79 -5.47 1.69
C SER A 166 5.81 -4.75 0.79
N PRO A 167 6.89 -4.16 1.35
CA PRO A 167 7.98 -3.63 0.54
C PRO A 167 8.60 -4.65 -0.44
N VAL A 168 8.76 -5.92 -0.04
CA VAL A 168 9.23 -6.98 -0.95
C VAL A 168 8.26 -7.20 -2.11
N GLU A 169 6.96 -7.21 -1.85
CA GLU A 169 5.95 -7.38 -2.89
C GLU A 169 5.88 -6.18 -3.83
N GLN A 170 6.06 -4.96 -3.31
CA GLN A 170 6.15 -3.73 -4.11
C GLN A 170 7.29 -3.81 -5.13
N VAL A 171 8.52 -4.14 -4.70
CA VAL A 171 9.65 -4.25 -5.64
C VAL A 171 9.48 -5.38 -6.63
N ASN A 172 8.89 -6.52 -6.23
CA ASN A 172 8.60 -7.63 -7.14
C ASN A 172 7.53 -7.29 -8.19
N PHE A 173 6.50 -6.54 -7.81
CA PHE A 173 5.53 -5.99 -8.75
C PHE A 173 6.20 -5.04 -9.75
N LEU A 174 7.02 -4.10 -9.27
CA LEU A 174 7.72 -3.13 -10.12
C LEU A 174 8.71 -3.80 -11.08
N ARG A 175 9.39 -4.87 -10.67
CA ARG A 175 10.24 -5.66 -11.57
C ARG A 175 9.45 -6.29 -12.70
N ARG A 176 8.29 -6.90 -12.40
CA ARG A 176 7.40 -7.46 -13.41
C ARG A 176 6.83 -6.38 -14.33
N LEU A 177 6.53 -5.20 -13.79
CA LEU A 177 6.12 -4.04 -14.58
C LEU A 177 7.22 -3.68 -15.60
N LEU A 178 8.44 -3.41 -15.13
CA LEU A 178 9.56 -3.01 -15.99
C LEU A 178 9.99 -4.09 -16.99
N ALA A 179 9.83 -5.37 -16.61
CA ALA A 179 10.10 -6.50 -17.50
C ALA A 179 8.92 -6.82 -18.44
N ARG A 180 7.82 -6.04 -18.39
CA ARG A 180 6.58 -6.25 -19.15
C ARG A 180 5.99 -7.65 -19.00
N LYS A 181 5.95 -8.16 -17.77
CA LYS A 181 5.47 -9.52 -17.40
C LYS A 181 4.11 -9.54 -16.68
N LEU A 182 3.37 -8.45 -16.75
CA LEU A 182 1.99 -8.35 -16.27
C LEU A 182 1.06 -8.54 -17.49
N PRO A 183 -0.12 -9.16 -17.32
CA PRO A 183 -1.02 -9.46 -18.43
C PRO A 183 -1.85 -8.24 -18.85
N VAL A 184 -1.18 -7.23 -19.43
CA VAL A 184 -1.79 -6.00 -19.99
C VAL A 184 -1.15 -5.63 -21.32
N SER A 185 -1.81 -4.76 -22.08
CA SER A 185 -1.33 -4.25 -23.36
C SER A 185 -0.02 -3.44 -23.25
N ASP A 186 0.77 -3.43 -24.33
CA ASP A 186 1.97 -2.58 -24.45
C ASP A 186 1.66 -1.09 -24.25
N LYS A 187 0.48 -0.65 -24.69
CA LYS A 187 0.00 0.71 -24.47
C LYS A 187 -0.13 1.03 -22.98
N ALA A 188 -0.64 0.10 -22.18
CA ALA A 188 -0.78 0.29 -20.74
C ALA A 188 0.59 0.50 -20.07
N TYR A 189 1.61 -0.26 -20.47
CA TYR A 189 2.98 -0.07 -19.99
C TYR A 189 3.52 1.32 -20.35
N ALA A 190 3.48 1.66 -21.64
CA ALA A 190 4.04 2.92 -22.12
C ALA A 190 3.40 4.13 -21.43
N MET A 191 2.07 4.13 -21.27
CA MET A 191 1.36 5.24 -20.67
C MET A 191 1.51 5.30 -19.15
N ALA A 192 1.50 4.16 -18.45
CA ALA A 192 1.75 4.13 -17.00
C ALA A 192 3.16 4.66 -16.67
N GLU A 193 4.17 4.33 -17.48
CA GLU A 193 5.52 4.86 -17.34
C GLU A 193 5.60 6.37 -17.67
N ALA A 194 4.84 6.83 -18.67
CA ALA A 194 4.84 8.23 -19.12
C ALA A 194 4.27 9.21 -18.08
N ILE A 195 3.20 8.82 -17.36
CA ILE A 195 2.54 9.69 -16.38
C ILE A 195 3.16 9.63 -14.98
N LEU A 196 4.04 8.65 -14.72
CA LEU A 196 4.61 8.48 -13.39
C LEU A 196 5.60 9.63 -13.07
N PRO A 197 5.48 10.30 -11.90
CA PRO A 197 6.30 11.46 -11.60
C PRO A 197 7.80 11.16 -11.62
N THR A 198 8.55 12.03 -12.30
CA THR A 198 10.01 11.95 -12.44
C THR A 198 10.70 12.96 -11.52
N PHE A 199 11.82 12.56 -10.93
CA PHE A 199 12.64 13.33 -10.01
C PHE A 199 14.13 13.10 -10.29
N GLN A 200 15.00 13.90 -9.67
CA GLN A 200 16.46 13.76 -9.76
C GLN A 200 17.07 13.59 -8.36
N ALA A 201 18.02 12.65 -8.23
CA ALA A 201 18.82 12.40 -7.02
C ALA A 201 20.28 12.12 -7.41
N GLY A 202 21.14 13.13 -7.34
CA GLY A 202 22.50 13.00 -7.86
C GLY A 202 22.48 12.67 -9.36
N GLY A 203 23.19 11.61 -9.77
CA GLY A 203 23.18 11.10 -11.14
C GLY A 203 22.00 10.18 -11.51
N TRP A 204 21.02 10.02 -10.62
CA TRP A 204 19.86 9.14 -10.83
C TRP A 204 18.63 9.91 -11.30
N THR A 205 18.05 9.48 -12.43
CA THR A 205 16.68 9.81 -12.80
C THR A 205 15.74 8.83 -12.10
N VAL A 206 14.85 9.34 -11.25
CA VAL A 206 13.98 8.53 -10.39
C VAL A 206 12.52 8.72 -10.82
N GLN A 207 11.83 7.64 -11.13
CA GLN A 207 10.38 7.66 -11.34
C GLN A 207 9.71 6.90 -10.20
N GLY A 208 8.71 7.52 -9.58
CA GLY A 208 8.10 6.87 -8.43
C GLY A 208 6.86 7.54 -7.88
N LYS A 209 6.17 6.80 -7.02
CA LYS A 209 4.93 7.20 -6.39
C LYS A 209 5.04 7.23 -4.88
N THR A 210 4.49 8.30 -4.31
CA THR A 210 4.32 8.43 -2.86
C THR A 210 2.97 7.87 -2.40
N GLY A 211 2.92 7.40 -1.16
CA GLY A 211 1.70 6.99 -0.48
C GLY A 211 1.66 7.55 0.94
N THR A 212 0.50 8.04 1.38
CA THR A 212 0.28 8.45 2.78
C THR A 212 -1.09 7.97 3.21
N THR A 213 -1.19 7.36 4.39
CA THR A 213 -2.49 7.16 5.07
C THR A 213 -2.30 7.04 6.58
N GLY A 214 -3.33 7.41 7.34
CA GLY A 214 -3.40 7.12 8.76
C GLY A 214 -3.65 5.62 8.98
N LEU A 215 -3.14 5.07 10.07
CA LEU A 215 -3.31 3.67 10.49
C LEU A 215 -4.07 3.61 11.82
N ARG A 216 -5.13 4.41 11.97
CA ARG A 216 -5.84 4.48 13.24
C ARG A 216 -6.44 3.11 13.55
N ASN A 217 -6.06 2.58 14.71
CA ASN A 217 -6.69 1.42 15.32
C ASN A 217 -7.46 1.92 16.55
N ASP A 218 -8.76 1.68 16.59
CA ASP A 218 -9.62 2.11 17.70
C ASP A 218 -9.24 1.40 19.03
N ALA A 219 -8.51 0.28 18.96
CA ALA A 219 -8.05 -0.46 20.14
C ALA A 219 -6.92 0.25 20.92
N ASP A 220 -5.96 0.87 20.24
CA ASP A 220 -4.71 1.30 20.89
C ASP A 220 -4.63 2.82 21.14
N LYS A 221 -5.60 3.61 20.65
CA LYS A 221 -5.61 5.10 20.69
C LYS A 221 -4.35 5.78 20.11
N VAL A 222 -3.39 5.02 19.57
CA VAL A 222 -2.17 5.54 18.96
C VAL A 222 -2.44 5.91 17.49
N ASN A 223 -2.32 7.20 17.19
CA ASN A 223 -2.43 7.71 15.83
C ASN A 223 -1.12 7.47 15.06
N ARG A 224 -0.99 6.27 14.48
CA ARG A 224 0.07 5.95 13.52
C ARG A 224 -0.29 6.44 12.13
N SER A 225 0.72 6.68 11.32
CA SER A 225 0.58 6.89 9.87
C SER A 225 1.67 6.14 9.13
N LEU A 226 1.40 5.83 7.87
CA LEU A 226 2.41 5.30 6.95
C LEU A 226 2.77 6.31 5.88
N GLY A 227 4.01 6.21 5.41
CA GLY A 227 4.54 6.90 4.25
C GLY A 227 5.27 5.90 3.37
N TRP A 228 4.94 5.92 2.09
CA TRP A 228 5.61 5.15 1.05
C TRP A 228 6.32 6.08 0.08
N PHE A 229 7.44 5.60 -0.45
CA PHE A 229 7.96 5.98 -1.75
C PHE A 229 8.44 4.72 -2.48
N VAL A 230 7.85 4.41 -3.62
CA VAL A 230 8.15 3.21 -4.41
C VAL A 230 8.37 3.61 -5.87
N GLY A 231 9.21 2.88 -6.59
CA GLY A 231 9.48 3.19 -8.00
C GLY A 231 10.75 2.55 -8.51
N TRP A 232 11.33 3.17 -9.54
CA TRP A 232 12.60 2.79 -10.12
C TRP A 232 13.50 3.99 -10.34
N ALA A 233 14.79 3.72 -10.45
CA ALA A 233 15.79 4.73 -10.76
C ALA A 233 16.75 4.21 -11.83
N GLN A 234 17.22 5.11 -12.68
CA GLN A 234 18.19 4.81 -13.73
C GLN A 234 19.36 5.79 -13.69
N SER A 235 20.58 5.24 -13.82
CA SER A 235 21.85 5.97 -13.90
C SER A 235 22.85 5.11 -14.67
N ASP A 236 23.56 5.69 -15.65
CA ASP A 236 24.65 5.03 -16.39
C ASP A 236 24.33 3.60 -16.90
N GLY A 237 23.12 3.42 -17.46
CA GLY A 237 22.65 2.12 -17.98
C GLY A 237 22.19 1.13 -16.90
N ARG A 238 22.45 1.39 -15.62
CA ARG A 238 21.93 0.61 -14.49
C ARG A 238 20.51 1.04 -14.15
N LYS A 239 19.61 0.07 -13.97
CA LYS A 239 18.22 0.30 -13.55
C LYS A 239 17.93 -0.50 -12.29
N ILE A 240 17.39 0.19 -11.28
CA ILE A 240 17.03 -0.41 -9.99
C ILE A 240 15.55 -0.21 -9.71
N VAL A 241 14.94 -1.10 -8.92
CA VAL A 241 13.63 -0.88 -8.30
C VAL A 241 13.81 -0.67 -6.80
N PHE A 242 12.91 0.09 -6.19
CA PHE A 242 12.97 0.34 -4.76
C PHE A 242 11.59 0.41 -4.10
N ALA A 243 11.58 0.12 -2.81
CA ALA A 243 10.48 0.43 -1.92
C ALA A 243 11.05 0.97 -0.60
N HIS A 244 10.61 2.17 -0.22
CA HIS A 244 10.91 2.78 1.07
C HIS A 244 9.59 3.05 1.82
N LEU A 245 9.51 2.53 3.05
CA LEU A 245 8.34 2.56 3.91
C LEU A 245 8.73 3.08 5.29
N VAL A 246 7.92 4.00 5.81
CA VAL A 246 8.01 4.45 7.21
C VAL A 246 6.62 4.43 7.86
N VAL A 247 6.50 3.73 8.98
CA VAL A 247 5.29 3.61 9.81
C VAL A 247 5.65 3.96 11.24
N ASP A 248 5.15 5.09 11.73
CA ASP A 248 5.48 5.59 13.06
C ASP A 248 4.36 6.51 13.57
N THR A 249 4.55 7.08 14.76
CA THR A 249 3.64 8.02 15.43
C THR A 249 4.00 9.50 15.23
N LYS A 250 5.08 9.82 14.49
CA LYS A 250 5.62 11.17 14.31
C LYS A 250 4.70 12.04 13.44
N ARG A 251 4.09 13.03 14.08
CA ARG A 251 3.25 14.05 13.42
C ARG A 251 4.09 15.07 12.64
N SER A 252 3.49 15.67 11.62
CA SER A 252 4.03 16.77 10.84
C SER A 252 2.95 17.33 9.93
N ASP A 253 3.10 18.60 9.55
CA ASP A 253 2.24 19.26 8.57
C ASP A 253 2.50 18.76 7.14
N THR A 254 3.65 18.12 6.89
CA THR A 254 3.98 17.50 5.60
C THR A 254 3.46 16.06 5.54
N PRO A 255 2.69 15.69 4.49
CA PRO A 255 2.26 14.31 4.27
C PRO A 255 3.43 13.33 4.36
N LYS A 256 3.26 12.23 5.11
CA LYS A 256 4.37 11.33 5.45
C LYS A 256 5.07 10.77 4.20
N GLY A 257 4.34 10.39 3.16
CA GLY A 257 4.92 9.92 1.90
C GLY A 257 5.84 10.94 1.21
N LEU A 258 5.59 12.24 1.34
CA LEU A 258 6.51 13.27 0.82
C LEU A 258 7.81 13.34 1.62
N ARG A 259 7.74 13.15 2.94
CA ARG A 259 8.92 13.05 3.81
C ARG A 259 9.70 11.76 3.52
N THR A 260 9.00 10.63 3.41
CA THR A 260 9.58 9.34 3.00
C THR A 260 10.32 9.46 1.67
N ARG A 261 9.71 10.08 0.65
CA ARG A 261 10.43 10.39 -0.60
C ARG A 261 11.66 11.25 -0.37
N ALA A 262 11.54 12.36 0.36
CA ALA A 262 12.66 13.28 0.57
C ALA A 262 13.86 12.60 1.26
N MET A 263 13.61 11.73 2.24
CA MET A 263 14.65 10.94 2.90
C MET A 263 15.33 9.99 1.90
N PHE A 264 14.55 9.19 1.19
CA PHE A 264 15.09 8.27 0.19
C PHE A 264 15.91 8.98 -0.91
N MET A 265 15.39 10.09 -1.45
CA MET A 265 16.07 10.84 -2.52
C MET A 265 17.41 11.43 -2.06
N LYS A 266 17.52 11.82 -0.78
CA LYS A 266 18.78 12.30 -0.20
C LYS A 266 19.80 11.17 -0.03
N GLU A 267 19.35 9.97 0.29
CA GLU A 267 20.21 8.84 0.61
C GLU A 267 20.60 8.01 -0.63
N LEU A 268 19.74 7.96 -1.65
CA LEU A 268 19.91 7.10 -2.84
C LEU A 268 21.33 7.12 -3.44
N PRO A 269 22.00 8.27 -3.64
CA PRO A 269 23.36 8.29 -4.18
C PRO A 269 24.40 7.53 -3.33
N ASN A 270 24.14 7.36 -2.03
CA ASN A 270 25.04 6.68 -1.09
C ASN A 270 24.64 5.22 -0.84
N LEU A 271 23.37 4.85 -1.05
CA LEU A 271 22.88 3.50 -0.80
C LEU A 271 23.32 2.50 -1.87
N VAL A 272 23.49 2.97 -3.10
CA VAL A 272 23.88 2.15 -4.25
C VAL A 272 25.15 2.73 -4.80
N LYS A 273 26.30 2.24 -4.34
CA LYS A 273 27.60 2.67 -4.88
C LYS A 273 27.61 2.42 -6.40
N GLN A 274 27.95 3.47 -7.15
CA GLN A 274 28.43 3.31 -8.52
C GLN A 274 29.78 2.59 -8.40
N ASN A 275 29.85 1.35 -8.86
CA ASN A 275 31.12 0.67 -9.08
C ASN A 275 31.67 1.11 -10.43
#